data_AF-A0A931ZUR4-F1
#
_entry.id   AF-A0A931ZUR4-F1
#
_cell.length_a   1.000
_cell.length_b   1.000
_cell.length_c   1.000
_cell.angle_alpha   90.00
_cell.angle_beta   90.00
_cell.angle_gamma   90.00
#
_symmetry.space_group_name_H-M   'P 1'
#
loop_
_entity.id
_entity.type
_entity.pdbx_description
1 polymer ?
#
loop_
_entity_poly.entity_id
_entity_poly.type
_entity_poly.pdbx_seq_one_letter_code
_entity_poly.pdbx_strand_id
1 'polypeptide(L)' 'MKKQELQEGKEEGSYHLFERRYGRFERSFTLPRSVNAEQVKARFQDGVLTIVLPKAEEAKPRKVQIDNGKGR' A
#
# COMPACT_ATOMS: atom_id res chain seq x y z
N MET A 1 15.74 12.83 14.29
CA MET A 1 14.79 13.79 14.90
C MET A 1 15.26 15.20 14.57
N LYS A 2 14.30 16.11 14.35
CA LYS A 2 14.41 17.51 13.87
C LYS A 2 14.81 17.72 12.40
N LYS A 3 13.80 18.13 11.61
CA LYS A 3 13.96 19.24 10.67
C LYS A 3 12.70 20.12 10.76
N GLN A 4 12.87 21.31 11.32
CA GLN A 4 11.94 22.43 11.19
C GLN A 4 12.11 22.98 9.76
N GLU A 5 11.06 22.99 8.94
CA GLU A 5 10.95 23.95 7.82
C GLU A 5 9.53 24.50 7.80
N LEU A 6 9.24 25.30 8.83
CA LEU A 6 8.10 26.22 8.85
C LEU A 6 8.49 27.42 7.98
N GLN A 7 8.22 27.35 6.67
CA GLN A 7 7.99 28.51 5.79
C GLN A 7 7.93 28.06 4.31
N GLU A 8 6.72 27.93 3.78
CA GLU A 8 6.40 28.37 2.42
C GLU A 8 4.94 28.89 2.46
N GLY A 9 4.79 30.19 2.72
CA GLY A 9 3.49 30.87 2.80
C GLY A 9 3.32 31.68 4.08
N LYS A 10 3.88 32.89 4.10
CA LYS A 10 3.33 33.95 4.95
C LYS A 10 1.94 34.26 4.40
N GLU A 11 0.88 33.85 5.08
CA GLU A 11 -0.39 34.56 5.26
C GLU A 11 -1.34 33.70 6.11
N GLU A 12 -1.95 34.33 7.12
CA GLU A 12 -2.92 33.81 8.11
C GLU A 12 -2.40 32.96 9.28
N GLY A 13 -2.26 33.63 10.45
CA GLY A 13 -2.33 33.03 11.78
C GLY A 13 -1.03 32.39 12.30
N SER A 14 -0.51 32.86 13.43
CA SER A 14 0.53 32.12 14.15
C SER A 14 -0.10 30.91 14.85
N TYR A 15 0.45 29.72 14.60
CA TYR A 15 0.04 28.51 15.31
C TYR A 15 0.67 28.48 16.71
N HIS A 16 -0.13 28.28 17.76
CA HIS A 16 0.39 28.07 19.12
C HIS A 16 0.88 26.63 19.35
N LEU A 17 0.30 25.64 18.67
CA LEU A 17 0.68 24.23 18.76
C LEU A 17 0.42 23.51 17.43
N PHE A 18 1.32 22.61 17.06
CA PHE A 18 1.26 21.88 15.79
C PHE A 18 1.59 20.40 16.01
N GLU A 19 0.57 19.55 16.07
CA GLU A 19 0.72 18.11 16.37
C GLU A 19 0.62 17.21 15.12
N ARG A 20 0.01 17.73 14.04
CA ARG A 20 -0.17 16.99 12.79
C ARG A 20 1.16 16.92 12.04
N ARG A 21 1.44 15.82 11.36
CA ARG A 21 2.59 15.76 10.44
C ARG A 21 2.23 16.49 9.15
N TYR A 22 3.16 17.27 8.61
CA TYR A 22 3.04 18.00 7.35
C TYR A 22 4.29 17.84 6.50
N GLY A 23 4.18 18.19 5.23
CA GLY A 23 5.25 18.05 4.24
C GLY A 23 5.10 16.83 3.34
N ARG A 24 6.07 16.66 2.44
CA ARG A 24 6.12 15.55 1.49
C ARG A 24 6.34 14.22 2.22
N PHE A 25 5.59 13.19 1.83
CA PHE A 25 5.79 11.83 2.33
C PHE A 25 5.94 10.84 1.16
N GLU A 26 6.73 9.80 1.37
CA GLU A 26 6.96 8.71 0.42
C GLU A 26 7.08 7.39 1.20
N ARG A 27 6.50 6.31 0.68
CA ARG A 27 6.65 4.95 1.24
C ARG A 27 6.80 3.93 0.12
N SER A 28 7.71 2.99 0.32
CA SER A 28 7.99 1.90 -0.61
C SER A 28 7.77 0.55 0.07
N PHE A 29 7.21 -0.40 -0.66
CA PHE A 29 6.90 -1.74 -0.17
C PHE A 29 7.43 -2.77 -1.16
N THR A 30 8.08 -3.82 -0.65
CA THR A 30 8.46 -4.98 -1.46
C THR A 30 7.27 -5.93 -1.56
N LEU A 31 6.83 -6.22 -2.77
CA LEU A 31 5.70 -7.11 -3.02
C LEU A 31 6.19 -8.53 -3.38
N PRO A 32 5.41 -9.57 -3.05
CA PRO A 32 5.63 -10.90 -3.58
C PRO A 32 5.53 -10.93 -5.12
N ARG A 33 6.27 -11.85 -5.77
CA ARG A 33 6.16 -12.05 -7.24
C ARG A 33 4.77 -12.48 -7.70
N SER A 34 3.94 -12.95 -6.80
CA SER A 34 2.58 -13.42 -7.06
C SER A 34 1.54 -12.31 -7.19
N VAL A 35 1.94 -11.06 -7.41
CA VAL A 35 1.03 -9.92 -7.63
C VAL A 35 0.93 -9.65 -9.13
N ASN A 36 -0.28 -9.42 -9.63
CA ASN A 36 -0.51 -8.91 -10.98
C ASN A 36 -0.42 -7.38 -10.98
N ALA A 37 0.72 -6.85 -11.44
CA ALA A 37 1.00 -5.41 -11.45
C ALA A 37 0.16 -4.63 -12.49
N GLU A 38 -0.36 -5.28 -13.52
CA GLU A 38 -1.16 -4.62 -14.57
C GLU A 38 -2.58 -4.28 -14.11
N GLN A 39 -3.06 -4.93 -13.05
CA GLN A 39 -4.44 -4.81 -12.55
C GLN A 39 -4.53 -4.11 -11.19
N VAL A 40 -3.54 -3.30 -10.84
CA VAL A 40 -3.55 -2.53 -9.60
C VAL A 40 -4.67 -1.49 -9.62
N LYS A 41 -5.41 -1.37 -8.52
CA LYS A 41 -6.46 -0.35 -8.35
C LYS A 41 -6.16 0.49 -7.11
N ALA A 42 -6.47 1.78 -7.17
CA ALA A 42 -6.33 2.69 -6.04
C ALA A 42 -7.61 3.51 -5.85
N ARG A 43 -7.98 3.77 -4.58
CA ARG A 43 -9.09 4.65 -4.19
C ARG A 43 -8.67 5.50 -3.01
N PHE A 44 -8.91 6.79 -3.08
CA PHE A 44 -8.71 7.72 -1.97
C PHE A 44 -10.06 8.23 -1.48
N GLN A 45 -10.36 8.01 -0.20
CA GLN A 45 -11.61 8.45 0.40
C GLN A 45 -11.40 8.71 1.89
N ASP A 46 -11.98 9.79 2.40
CA ASP A 46 -11.99 10.14 3.83
C ASP A 46 -10.60 10.14 4.48
N GLY A 47 -9.59 10.60 3.74
CA GLY A 47 -8.20 10.67 4.20
C GLY A 47 -7.42 9.36 4.10
N VAL A 48 -8.01 8.30 3.53
CA VAL A 48 -7.38 6.97 3.43
C VAL A 48 -7.14 6.59 1.96
N LEU A 49 -5.88 6.29 1.64
CA LEU A 49 -5.50 5.70 0.36
C LEU A 49 -5.56 4.16 0.45
N THR A 50 -6.50 3.56 -0.25
CA THR A 50 -6.64 2.10 -0.38
C THR A 50 -6.03 1.65 -1.70
N ILE A 51 -5.09 0.72 -1.66
CA ILE A 51 -4.45 0.12 -2.84
C ILE A 51 -4.79 -1.38 -2.86
N VAL A 52 -5.38 -1.85 -3.96
CA VAL A 52 -5.74 -3.25 -4.18
C VAL A 52 -4.78 -3.87 -5.18
N LEU A 53 -4.08 -4.91 -4.73
CA LEU A 53 -3.09 -5.67 -5.49
C LEU A 53 -3.61 -7.09 -5.73
N PRO A 54 -4.17 -7.39 -6.92
CA PRO A 54 -4.67 -8.73 -7.21
C PRO A 54 -3.53 -9.74 -7.30
N LYS A 55 -3.80 -10.99 -6.89
CA LYS A 55 -2.85 -12.09 -7.09
C LYS A 55 -2.77 -12.45 -8.57
N ALA A 56 -1.58 -12.79 -9.04
CA ALA A 56 -1.35 -13.39 -10.34
C ALA A 56 -2.11 -14.72 -10.44
N GLU A 57 -2.67 -15.00 -11.63
CA GLU A 57 -3.44 -16.22 -11.89
C GLU A 57 -2.63 -17.49 -11.62
N GLU A 58 -1.34 -17.48 -11.96
CA GLU A 58 -0.40 -18.59 -11.72
C GLU A 58 -0.14 -18.86 -10.23
N ALA A 59 -0.36 -17.86 -9.37
CA ALA A 59 -0.19 -17.99 -7.93
C ALA A 59 -1.45 -18.53 -7.23
N LYS A 60 -2.52 -18.82 -7.98
CA LYS A 60 -3.68 -19.52 -7.43
C LYS A 60 -3.29 -20.97 -7.14
N PRO A 61 -3.56 -21.49 -5.92
CA PRO A 61 -3.21 -22.85 -5.57
C PRO A 61 -3.93 -23.83 -6.51
N ARG A 62 -3.16 -24.68 -7.20
CA ARG A 62 -3.70 -25.78 -8.00
C ARG A 62 -4.20 -26.86 -7.05
N LYS A 63 -5.47 -27.27 -7.18
CA LYS A 63 -5.97 -28.46 -6.48
C LYS A 63 -5.33 -29.69 -7.13
N VAL A 64 -4.48 -30.39 -6.38
CA VAL A 64 -3.96 -31.70 -6.80
C VAL A 64 -4.94 -32.75 -6.30
N GLN A 65 -5.58 -33.48 -7.21
CA GLN A 65 -6.33 -34.67 -6.85
C GLN A 65 -5.33 -35.80 -6.58
N ILE A 66 -5.41 -36.42 -5.40
CA ILE A 66 -4.65 -37.63 -5.10
C ILE A 66 -5.42 -38.80 -5.70
N ASP A 67 -4.82 -39.47 -6.69
CA ASP A 67 -5.32 -40.73 -7.22
C ASP A 67 -4.88 -41.86 -6.28
N ASN A 68 -5.86 -42.59 -5.73
CA ASN A 68 -5.60 -43.77 -4.91
C ASN A 68 -5.29 -44.93 -5.85
N GLY A 69 -4.04 -45.01 -6.31
CA GLY A 69 -3.55 -46.12 -7.11
C GLY A 69 -3.95 -47.45 -6.47
N LYS A 70 -4.62 -48.32 -7.24
CA LYS A 70 -5.08 -49.65 -6.82
C LYS A 70 -3.96 -50.39 -6.10
N GLY A 71 -4.07 -50.44 -4.77
CA GLY A 71 -3.35 -51.39 -3.93
C GLY A 71 -3.79 -52.81 -4.31
N ARG A 72 -2.80 -53.70 -4.32
CA ARG A 72 -2.86 -55.15 -4.62
C ARG A 72 -4.15 -55.85 -4.24
#